data_AF-A0A9E5NQW4-F1
#
_entry.id   AF-A0A9E5NQW4-F1
#
_cell.length_a   1.000
_cell.length_b   1.000
_cell.length_c   1.000
_cell.angle_alpha   90.00
_cell.angle_beta   90.00
_cell.angle_gamma   90.00
#
_symmetry.space_group_name_H-M   'P 1'
#
loop_
_entity.id
_entity.type
_entity.pdbx_description
1 polymer ?
#
loop_
_entity_poly.entity_id
_entity_poly.type
_entity_poly.pdbx_seq_one_letter_code
_entity_poly.pdbx_strand_id
1 'polypeptide(L)'
;MGFVPCTPQEAEIRRYDMKAAEVWAIGAVVLLDANEELVEAGADPATILGFVQHASGVEPYPTKGYVALADDEKARFWLTGSSDGSAVATPAKANLNQSYGLAVDSDGIWYLDLSDTTNTRAYVHRIDLEQNRFEVSILAANRQAAP
;
A
#
# COMPACT_ATOMS: atom_id res chain seq x y z
N MET A 1 0.65 17.16 12.19
CA MET A 1 -0.36 16.09 12.16
C MET A 1 0.30 14.91 11.48
N GLY A 2 0.43 13.78 12.18
CA GLY A 2 1.10 12.59 11.64
C GLY A 2 0.34 12.10 10.40
N PHE A 3 1.05 12.00 9.29
CA PHE A 3 0.54 11.44 8.05
C PHE A 3 0.23 9.96 8.28
N VAL A 4 -0.98 9.51 7.93
CA VAL A 4 -1.32 8.09 7.90
C VAL A 4 -1.09 7.62 6.47
N PRO A 5 -0.01 6.86 6.21
CA PRO A 5 0.50 6.64 4.85
C PRO A 5 -0.43 5.84 3.95
N CYS A 6 -1.34 5.06 4.54
CA CYS A 6 -2.40 4.41 3.82
C CYS A 6 -3.66 4.38 4.69
N THR A 7 -4.75 4.95 4.19
CA THR A 7 -6.06 4.81 4.84
C THR A 7 -6.95 3.90 4.00
N PRO A 8 -7.34 2.71 4.50
CA PRO A 8 -8.25 1.84 3.77
C PRO A 8 -9.67 2.40 3.75
N GLN A 9 -10.35 2.20 2.62
CA GLN A 9 -11.78 2.36 2.44
C GLN A 9 -12.32 1.08 1.85
N GLU A 10 -13.35 0.51 2.47
CA GLU A 10 -14.00 -0.71 1.96
C GLU A 10 -13.08 -1.95 1.89
N ALA A 11 -11.89 -1.89 2.48
CA ALA A 11 -11.00 -3.03 2.61
C ALA A 11 -11.29 -3.81 3.91
N GLU A 12 -11.34 -5.14 3.81
CA GLU A 12 -11.35 -6.00 4.99
C GLU A 12 -10.00 -5.90 5.70
N ILE A 13 -10.02 -5.84 7.04
CA ILE A 13 -8.79 -5.92 7.84
C ILE A 13 -8.67 -7.34 8.39
N ARG A 14 -7.62 -8.06 7.99
CA ARG A 14 -7.32 -9.41 8.48
C ARG A 14 -5.98 -9.45 9.20
N ARG A 15 -5.83 -10.42 10.10
CA ARG A 15 -4.63 -10.62 10.92
C ARG A 15 -3.84 -11.83 10.44
N TYR A 16 -2.53 -11.68 10.31
CA TYR A 16 -1.60 -12.73 9.87
C TYR A 16 -0.44 -12.90 10.85
N ASP A 17 0.18 -14.08 10.83
CA ASP A 17 1.46 -14.32 11.48
C ASP A 17 2.56 -13.53 10.78
N MET A 18 3.42 -12.87 11.57
CA MET A 18 4.58 -12.18 11.04
C MET A 18 5.76 -13.13 10.94
N LYS A 19 6.50 -13.04 9.84
CA LYS A 19 7.78 -13.71 9.76
C LYS A 19 8.74 -13.15 10.82
N ALA A 20 9.52 -14.04 11.44
CA ALA A 20 10.46 -13.64 12.48
C ALA A 20 11.45 -12.58 11.98
N ALA A 21 11.68 -11.55 12.79
CA ALA A 21 12.59 -10.42 12.54
C ALA A 21 12.18 -9.47 11.39
N GLU A 22 10.98 -9.60 10.83
CA GLU A 22 10.43 -8.58 9.94
C GLU A 22 10.12 -7.28 10.68
N VAL A 23 10.43 -6.16 10.03
CA VAL A 23 10.20 -4.81 10.55
C VAL A 23 9.58 -3.97 9.45
N TRP A 24 8.42 -3.37 9.71
CA TRP A 24 7.72 -2.53 8.76
C TRP A 24 6.99 -1.37 9.42
N ALA A 25 6.81 -0.31 8.64
CA ALA A 25 6.01 0.85 9.01
C ALA A 25 4.50 0.58 8.78
N ILE A 26 3.67 1.44 9.39
CA ILE A 26 2.25 1.53 8.98
C ILE A 26 2.22 1.94 7.50
N GLY A 27 1.28 1.37 6.73
CA GLY A 27 1.14 1.59 5.30
C GLY A 27 2.13 0.82 4.43
N ALA A 28 3.01 -0.01 5.02
CA ALA A 28 3.87 -0.90 4.25
C ALA A 28 3.05 -1.85 3.37
N VAL A 29 3.50 -2.04 2.13
CA VAL A 29 2.93 -3.04 1.23
C VAL A 29 3.52 -4.40 1.57
N VAL A 30 2.65 -5.38 1.77
CA VAL A 30 3.03 -6.70 2.27
C VAL A 30 2.44 -7.81 1.41
N LEU A 31 3.01 -9.00 1.55
CA LEU A 31 2.54 -10.25 0.97
C LEU A 31 2.70 -11.40 1.96
N LEU A 32 2.00 -12.50 1.73
CA LEU A 32 2.24 -13.78 2.40
C LEU A 32 3.31 -14.55 1.65
N ASP A 33 4.34 -15.01 2.37
CA ASP A 33 5.34 -15.91 1.81
C ASP A 33 4.82 -17.36 1.71
N ALA A 34 5.70 -18.28 1.32
CA ALA A 34 5.34 -19.69 1.13
C ALA A 34 4.87 -20.41 2.40
N ASN A 35 5.13 -19.84 3.59
CA ASN A 35 4.69 -20.37 4.88
C ASN A 35 3.43 -19.67 5.40
N GLU A 36 2.78 -18.83 4.58
CA GLU A 36 1.67 -17.96 4.99
C GLU A 36 2.07 -16.93 6.06
N GLU A 37 3.36 -16.59 6.13
CA GLU A 37 3.88 -15.57 7.02
C GLU A 37 3.94 -14.22 6.28
N LEU A 38 3.57 -13.15 6.99
CA LEU A 38 3.58 -11.80 6.45
C LEU A 38 5.02 -11.28 6.32
N VAL A 39 5.35 -10.77 5.14
CA VAL A 39 6.63 -10.14 4.79
C VAL A 39 6.41 -8.84 4.03
N GLU A 40 7.33 -7.88 4.15
CA GLU A 40 7.29 -6.69 3.30
C GLU A 40 7.54 -7.08 1.83
N ALA A 41 6.77 -6.49 0.92
CA ALA A 41 6.77 -6.88 -0.49
C ALA A 41 8.02 -6.38 -1.27
N GLY A 42 8.82 -5.49 -0.66
CA GLY A 42 10.01 -4.87 -1.28
C GLY A 42 9.66 -3.89 -2.41
N ALA A 43 10.64 -3.15 -2.92
CA ALA A 43 10.39 -2.12 -3.94
C ALA A 43 9.78 -2.69 -5.24
N ASP A 44 8.85 -1.94 -5.86
CA ASP A 44 8.05 -2.33 -7.03
C ASP A 44 7.45 -3.76 -6.94
N PRO A 45 6.52 -3.99 -5.99
CA PRO A 45 6.03 -5.31 -5.70
C PRO A 45 5.10 -5.82 -6.80
N ALA A 46 5.44 -6.96 -7.40
CA ALA A 46 4.58 -7.61 -8.39
C ALA A 46 3.36 -8.30 -7.76
N THR A 47 3.45 -8.70 -6.49
CA THR A 47 2.42 -9.40 -5.73
C THR A 47 2.15 -8.66 -4.43
N ILE A 48 0.89 -8.36 -4.15
CA ILE A 48 0.45 -7.50 -3.06
C ILE A 48 -0.76 -8.14 -2.38
N LEU A 49 -0.63 -8.45 -1.08
CA LEU A 49 -1.76 -8.82 -0.23
C LEU A 49 -2.56 -7.60 0.20
N GLY A 50 -1.87 -6.52 0.56
CA GLY A 50 -2.51 -5.31 1.07
C GLY A 50 -1.54 -4.40 1.80
N PHE A 51 -2.10 -3.54 2.65
CA PHE A 51 -1.36 -2.50 3.36
C PHE A 51 -1.45 -2.70 4.87
N VAL A 52 -0.30 -2.63 5.53
CA VAL A 52 -0.20 -2.76 6.98
C VAL A 52 -0.90 -1.60 7.69
N GLN A 53 -1.70 -1.91 8.72
CA GLN A 53 -2.43 -0.93 9.53
C GLN A 53 -1.75 -0.62 10.87
N HIS A 54 -0.75 -1.42 11.27
CA HIS A 54 -0.01 -1.28 12.52
C HIS A 54 1.47 -1.64 12.31
N ALA A 55 2.40 -0.84 12.85
CA ALA A 55 3.82 -1.15 12.77
C ALA A 55 4.16 -2.50 13.44
N SER A 56 5.22 -3.15 12.95
CA SER A 56 5.75 -4.39 13.52
C SER A 56 6.14 -4.22 14.99
N GLY A 57 5.98 -5.26 15.82
CA GLY A 57 6.47 -5.27 17.19
C GLY A 57 5.66 -4.40 18.18
N VAL A 58 4.47 -3.92 17.79
CA VAL A 58 3.58 -3.13 18.65
C VAL A 58 2.68 -4.06 19.49
N GLU A 59 2.62 -3.79 20.79
CA GLU A 59 1.74 -4.49 21.75
C GLU A 59 0.24 -4.28 21.43
N PRO A 60 -0.64 -5.27 21.69
CA PRO A 60 -0.40 -6.49 22.48
C PRO A 60 0.02 -7.72 21.65
N TYR A 61 0.26 -7.58 20.35
CA TYR A 61 0.55 -8.71 19.46
C TYR A 61 1.79 -8.44 18.58
N PRO A 62 3.01 -8.46 19.15
CA PRO A 62 4.22 -8.08 18.44
C PRO A 62 4.58 -9.02 17.28
N THR A 63 3.97 -10.20 17.21
CA THR A 63 4.19 -11.22 16.16
C THR A 63 3.04 -11.31 15.15
N LYS A 64 2.09 -10.37 15.17
CA LYS A 64 0.94 -10.37 14.26
C LYS A 64 0.87 -9.06 13.46
N GLY A 65 0.62 -9.18 12.17
CA GLY A 65 0.36 -8.05 11.28
C GLY A 65 -1.14 -7.88 11.05
N TYR A 66 -1.63 -6.64 11.10
CA TYR A 66 -2.98 -6.27 10.69
C TYR A 66 -2.90 -5.66 9.29
N VAL A 67 -3.56 -6.29 8.32
CA VAL A 67 -3.45 -5.93 6.91
C VAL A 67 -4.83 -5.57 6.40
N ALA A 68 -4.94 -4.37 5.81
CA ALA A 68 -6.09 -4.04 4.99
C ALA A 68 -5.91 -4.69 3.62
N LEU A 69 -6.76 -5.67 3.32
CA LEU A 69 -6.65 -6.54 2.17
C LEU A 69 -6.99 -5.80 0.87
N ALA A 70 -6.16 -6.04 -0.14
CA ALA A 70 -6.32 -5.52 -1.49
C ALA A 70 -6.83 -6.58 -2.48
N ASP A 71 -7.31 -7.73 -1.98
CA ASP A 71 -7.76 -8.88 -2.77
C ASP A 71 -9.12 -8.65 -3.47
N ASP A 72 -9.98 -7.81 -2.88
CA ASP A 72 -11.28 -7.43 -3.46
C ASP A 72 -11.17 -6.23 -4.42
N GLU A 73 -11.97 -6.24 -5.49
CA GLU A 73 -12.09 -5.10 -6.42
C GLU A 73 -12.71 -3.84 -5.82
N LYS A 74 -13.35 -3.95 -4.67
CA LYS A 74 -13.92 -2.84 -3.90
C LYS A 74 -12.93 -2.27 -2.90
N ALA A 75 -11.84 -2.97 -2.57
CA ALA A 75 -10.83 -2.44 -1.68
C ALA A 75 -10.24 -1.14 -2.26
N ARG A 76 -10.35 -0.05 -1.50
CA ARG A 76 -9.83 1.28 -1.83
C ARG A 76 -8.83 1.73 -0.77
N PHE A 77 -7.86 2.53 -1.19
CA PHE A 77 -6.79 3.02 -0.32
C PHE A 77 -6.46 4.45 -0.68
N TRP A 78 -6.26 5.29 0.33
CA TRP A 78 -5.71 6.62 0.12
C TRP A 78 -4.19 6.59 0.22
N LEU A 79 -3.51 6.94 -0.86
CA LEU A 79 -2.05 7.08 -0.93
C LEU A 79 -1.67 8.49 -1.37
N THR A 80 -0.51 8.97 -0.94
CA THR A 80 0.15 10.10 -1.59
C THR A 80 0.78 9.66 -2.90
N GLY A 81 0.98 10.61 -3.81
CA GLY A 81 1.77 10.40 -5.01
C GLY A 81 3.09 11.15 -4.93
N SER A 82 4.08 10.66 -5.66
CA SER A 82 5.33 11.37 -5.91
C SER A 82 5.82 11.05 -7.31
N SER A 83 6.62 11.94 -7.90
CA SER A 83 7.29 11.71 -9.18
C SER A 83 8.82 11.68 -9.06
N ASP A 84 9.35 12.01 -7.88
CA ASP A 84 10.79 12.08 -7.59
C ASP A 84 11.18 11.37 -6.27
N GLY A 85 10.21 10.72 -5.62
CA GLY A 85 10.37 9.98 -4.38
C GLY A 85 10.69 10.84 -3.16
N SER A 86 10.67 12.17 -3.28
CA SER A 86 11.10 13.08 -2.21
C SER A 86 10.03 14.11 -1.84
N ALA A 87 9.12 14.44 -2.78
CA ALA A 87 8.03 15.37 -2.53
C ALA A 87 6.66 14.74 -2.82
N VAL A 88 5.68 15.06 -1.98
CA VAL A 88 4.27 14.75 -2.26
C VAL A 88 3.82 15.60 -3.45
N ALA A 89 3.48 14.93 -4.55
CA ALA A 89 2.95 15.56 -5.74
C ALA A 89 1.50 16.01 -5.50
N THR A 90 1.16 17.21 -5.97
CA THR A 90 -0.24 17.66 -6.02
C THR A 90 -0.99 16.85 -7.07
N PRO A 91 -2.11 16.19 -6.72
CA PRO A 91 -2.92 15.48 -7.70
C PRO A 91 -3.40 16.39 -8.83
N ALA A 92 -3.36 15.89 -10.06
CA ALA A 92 -3.92 16.57 -11.22
C ALA A 92 -5.06 15.74 -11.84
N LYS A 93 -6.00 16.42 -12.52
CA LYS A 93 -7.09 15.73 -13.22
C LYS A 93 -6.60 14.69 -14.24
N ALA A 94 -5.40 14.90 -14.80
CA ALA A 94 -4.78 13.96 -15.74
C ALA A 94 -4.42 12.61 -15.10
N ASN A 95 -4.31 12.54 -13.76
CA ASN A 95 -4.03 11.30 -13.05
C ASN A 95 -5.28 10.43 -12.83
N LEU A 96 -6.48 10.97 -13.02
CA LEU A 96 -7.72 10.21 -12.86
C LEU A 96 -7.83 9.13 -13.93
N ASN A 97 -8.30 7.95 -13.52
CA ASN A 97 -8.44 6.77 -14.39
C ASN A 97 -7.12 6.32 -15.04
N GLN A 98 -5.99 6.64 -14.40
CA GLN A 98 -4.67 6.16 -14.81
C GLN A 98 -4.17 5.11 -13.82
N SER A 99 -3.29 4.25 -14.31
CA SER A 99 -2.57 3.29 -13.47
C SER A 99 -1.11 3.73 -13.33
N TYR A 100 -0.56 3.51 -12.14
CA TYR A 100 0.79 3.92 -11.78
C TYR A 100 1.50 2.83 -10.98
N GLY A 101 2.82 2.91 -10.91
CA GLY A 101 3.64 2.08 -10.06
C GLY A 101 3.46 2.41 -8.58
N LEU A 102 3.98 1.53 -7.73
CA LEU A 102 4.13 1.76 -6.29
C LEU A 102 5.61 1.75 -5.95
N ALA A 103 6.01 2.70 -5.11
CA ALA A 103 7.38 2.81 -4.64
C ALA A 103 7.40 3.11 -3.15
N VAL A 104 8.56 2.87 -2.55
CA VAL A 104 8.84 3.11 -1.13
C VAL A 104 10.03 4.06 -1.03
N ASP A 105 9.95 5.06 -0.18
CA ASP A 105 11.05 5.99 0.07
C ASP A 105 12.05 5.43 1.09
N SER A 106 13.11 6.20 1.39
CA SER A 106 14.14 5.79 2.36
C SER A 106 13.62 5.69 3.80
N ASP A 107 12.47 6.28 4.10
CA ASP A 107 11.83 6.25 5.41
C ASP A 107 10.81 5.08 5.52
N GLY A 108 10.67 4.26 4.48
CA GLY A 108 9.75 3.12 4.45
C GLY A 108 8.31 3.53 4.16
N ILE A 109 8.07 4.74 3.67
CA ILE A 109 6.74 5.23 3.32
C ILE A 109 6.44 4.88 1.87
N TRP A 110 5.34 4.16 1.70
CA TRP A 110 4.84 3.76 0.40
C TRP A 110 4.00 4.85 -0.25
N TYR A 111 4.20 5.05 -1.55
CA TYR A 111 3.51 6.07 -2.34
C TYR A 111 3.23 5.58 -3.77
N LEU A 112 2.33 6.30 -4.44
CA LEU A 112 2.03 6.13 -5.86
C LEU A 112 3.11 6.82 -6.71
N ASP A 113 3.89 6.05 -7.47
CA ASP A 113 4.92 6.60 -8.36
C ASP A 113 4.26 7.10 -9.65
N LEU A 114 4.03 8.41 -9.72
CA LEU A 114 3.39 9.07 -10.86
C LEU A 114 4.28 9.10 -12.11
N SER A 115 5.57 8.78 -11.98
CA SER A 115 6.50 8.68 -13.09
C SER A 115 6.55 7.28 -13.71
N ASP A 116 6.19 6.24 -12.93
CA ASP A 116 6.15 4.87 -13.44
C ASP A 116 4.77 4.53 -14.01
N THR A 117 4.65 4.70 -15.33
CA THR A 117 3.48 4.28 -16.11
C THR A 117 3.67 2.93 -16.81
N THR A 118 4.76 2.22 -16.53
CA THR A 118 5.11 0.94 -17.18
C THR A 118 4.85 -0.22 -16.23
N ASN A 119 5.41 -0.18 -15.02
CA ASN A 119 5.23 -1.19 -13.98
C ASN A 119 4.06 -0.83 -13.08
N THR A 120 2.88 -0.70 -13.68
CA THR A 120 1.71 -0.24 -12.92
C THR A 120 1.21 -1.32 -11.94
N ARG A 121 0.79 -0.89 -10.76
CA ARG A 121 0.28 -1.72 -9.65
C ARG A 121 -1.03 -1.22 -9.08
N ALA A 122 -1.28 0.09 -9.18
CA ALA A 122 -2.44 0.74 -8.59
C ALA A 122 -3.20 1.59 -9.63
N TYR A 123 -4.52 1.51 -9.61
CA TYR A 123 -5.42 2.29 -10.45
C TYR A 123 -6.05 3.43 -9.65
N VAL A 124 -6.04 4.65 -10.18
CA VAL A 124 -6.60 5.85 -9.54
C VAL A 124 -8.09 6.00 -9.87
N HIS A 125 -8.93 5.92 -8.85
CA HIS A 125 -10.37 6.16 -8.95
C HIS A 125 -10.73 7.62 -8.71
N ARG A 126 -10.11 8.23 -7.70
CA ARG A 126 -10.42 9.59 -7.25
C ARG A 126 -9.17 10.33 -6.80
N ILE A 127 -9.26 11.65 -6.79
CA ILE A 127 -8.24 12.54 -6.26
C ILE A 127 -8.85 13.44 -5.19
N ASP A 128 -8.08 13.69 -4.14
CA ASP A 128 -8.39 14.63 -3.06
C ASP A 128 -7.32 15.72 -3.07
N LEU A 129 -7.70 16.88 -3.60
CA LEU A 129 -6.82 18.05 -3.74
C LEU A 129 -6.57 18.77 -2.42
N GLU A 130 -7.45 18.61 -1.44
CA GLU A 130 -7.30 19.27 -0.13
C GLU A 130 -6.24 18.54 0.70
N GLN A 131 -6.15 17.21 0.55
CA GLN A 131 -5.22 16.37 1.30
C GLN A 131 -4.05 15.83 0.46
N ASN A 132 -3.93 16.25 -0.81
CA ASN A 132 -2.89 15.83 -1.77
C ASN A 132 -2.72 14.31 -1.87
N ARG A 133 -3.82 13.59 -2.11
CA ARG A 133 -3.83 12.12 -2.12
C ARG A 133 -4.75 11.55 -3.19
N PHE A 134 -4.54 10.27 -3.47
CA PHE A 134 -5.20 9.49 -4.51
C PHE A 134 -5.95 8.33 -3.86
N GLU A 135 -7.21 8.16 -4.23
CA GLU A 135 -7.96 6.95 -3.90
C GLU A 135 -7.66 5.91 -4.97
N VAL A 136 -7.05 4.81 -4.57
CA VAL A 136 -6.57 3.77 -5.48
C VAL A 136 -7.13 2.40 -5.12
N SER A 137 -7.14 1.51 -6.10
CA SER A 137 -7.22 0.07 -5.88
C SER A 137 -6.00 -0.61 -6.47
N ILE A 138 -5.53 -1.70 -5.87
CA ILE A 138 -4.51 -2.54 -6.48
C ILE A 138 -5.08 -3.23 -7.73
N LEU A 139 -4.29 -3.33 -8.80
CA LEU A 139 -4.68 -4.00 -10.04
C LEU A 139 -4.84 -5.51 -9.82
N ALA A 140 -5.84 -6.12 -10.45
CA ALA A 140 -6.16 -7.53 -10.25
C ALA A 140 -4.98 -8.47 -10.51
N ALA A 141 -4.11 -8.14 -11.48
CA ALA A 141 -2.93 -8.92 -11.81
C ALA A 141 -1.86 -8.94 -10.70
N ASN A 142 -1.91 -7.98 -9.78
CA ASN A 142 -0.93 -7.83 -8.69
C ASN A 142 -1.47 -8.29 -7.34
N ARG A 143 -2.74 -8.69 -7.25
CA ARG A 143 -3.34 -9.09 -5.97
C ARG A 143 -2.94 -10.50 -5.60
N GLN A 144 -2.52 -10.67 -4.36
CA GLN A 144 -2.46 -11.97 -3.74
C GLN A 144 -3.83 -12.30 -3.15
N ALA A 145 -4.35 -13.48 -3.41
CA ALA A 145 -5.55 -13.96 -2.74
C ALA A 145 -5.26 -14.20 -1.27
N ALA A 146 -6.11 -13.67 -0.39
CA ALA A 146 -6.04 -13.99 1.03
C ALA A 146 -6.62 -15.40 1.27
N PRO A 147 -5.96 -16.25 2.08
CA PRO A 147 -6.49 -17.55 2.49
C PRO A 147 -7.66 -17.43 3.47
#